data_AF-A0A1E5VFG5-F1
#
_entry.id   AF-A0A1E5VFG5-F1
#
_cell.length_a   1.000
_cell.length_b   1.000
_cell.length_c   1.000
_cell.angle_alpha   90.00
_cell.angle_beta   90.00
_cell.angle_gamma   90.00
#
_symmetry.space_group_name_H-M   'P 1'
#
loop_
_entity.id
_entity.type
_entity.pdbx_description
1 polymer ?
#
loop_
_entity_poly.entity_id
_entity_poly.type
_entity_poly.pdbx_seq_one_letter_code
_entity_poly.pdbx_strand_id
1 'polypeptide(L)'
;MLYTTKGYCHFLSGDDDAIDALDEEYVSKARMNGEATVATIRSLEKEVLELEAEVNKLTSGPSRQETLEAEKETLTADVNKFEAVVKTWKTKIDEREEALVDLEKELEAKVLDARRTAADNQDLLKKVDAQAVNFTLVLFCCWHAPLFVLIAVLLKPGIDFQYKINSKGSSPAEVVGPGYKTVLKPALMAHAEENKRIAVANLGESVDLQKQLQGNAKSLDEERNNISSLQAQYDEMVAWLNALDREITSDDSRCTADTGRKKDELEKKSNMLSSVEKEADEFLKNSEKRLQDAILKDDEETQAAANELLQLVDSIAEHKEFMEATIAQRRKDLYEAADYIASLASIMSSPSPPNNN
;
A
#
# COMPACT_ATOMS: atom_id res chain seq x y z
N MET A 1 -25.06 40.80 -37.40
CA MET A 1 -24.38 41.68 -38.38
C MET A 1 -24.73 41.30 -39.81
N LEU A 2 -24.34 40.14 -40.35
CA LEU A 2 -24.59 39.84 -41.79
C LEU A 2 -26.09 39.73 -42.18
N TYR A 3 -26.91 39.12 -41.32
CA TYR A 3 -28.35 38.98 -41.54
C TYR A 3 -29.06 40.34 -41.58
N THR A 4 -28.84 41.16 -40.56
CA THR A 4 -29.40 42.51 -40.43
C THR A 4 -29.02 43.39 -41.63
N THR A 5 -27.76 43.38 -42.05
CA THR A 5 -27.30 44.19 -43.18
C THR A 5 -27.90 43.71 -44.51
N LYS A 6 -27.99 42.40 -44.75
CA LYS A 6 -28.61 41.87 -45.98
C LYS A 6 -30.12 42.09 -46.01
N GLY A 7 -30.81 41.86 -44.89
CA GLY A 7 -32.26 42.04 -44.80
C GLY A 7 -32.67 43.47 -45.13
N TYR A 8 -31.92 44.45 -44.61
CA TYR A 8 -32.16 45.86 -44.92
C TYR A 8 -31.94 46.21 -46.40
N CYS A 9 -30.92 45.62 -47.04
CA CYS A 9 -30.71 45.81 -48.47
C CYS A 9 -31.86 45.26 -49.33
N HIS A 10 -32.43 44.11 -48.97
CA HIS A 10 -33.57 43.53 -49.68
C HIS A 10 -34.86 44.34 -49.46
N PHE A 11 -35.08 44.83 -48.24
CA PHE A 11 -36.19 45.73 -47.90
C PHE A 11 -36.17 47.02 -48.73
N LEU A 12 -35.03 47.71 -48.79
CA LEU A 12 -34.88 48.92 -49.61
C LEU A 12 -35.08 48.67 -51.11
N SER A 13 -34.91 47.44 -51.56
CA SER A 13 -35.09 47.03 -52.97
C SER A 13 -36.53 46.59 -53.29
N GLY A 14 -37.40 46.45 -52.27
CA GLY A 14 -38.75 45.92 -52.40
C GLY A 14 -38.82 44.44 -52.80
N ASP A 15 -37.76 43.68 -52.50
CA ASP A 15 -37.62 42.26 -52.86
C ASP A 15 -37.98 41.39 -51.66
N ASP A 16 -39.28 41.28 -51.38
CA ASP A 16 -39.82 40.56 -50.22
C ASP A 16 -39.47 39.05 -50.27
N ASP A 17 -39.44 38.45 -51.47
CA ASP A 17 -39.06 37.05 -51.68
C ASP A 17 -37.61 36.78 -51.20
N ALA A 18 -36.71 37.76 -51.35
CA ALA A 18 -35.33 37.65 -50.90
C ALA A 18 -35.17 37.81 -49.37
N ILE A 19 -36.08 38.52 -48.70
CA ILE A 19 -36.13 38.60 -47.24
C ILE A 19 -36.57 37.27 -46.66
N ASP A 20 -37.66 36.68 -47.17
CA ASP A 20 -38.16 35.38 -46.72
C ASP A 20 -37.07 34.28 -46.89
N ALA A 21 -36.34 34.31 -47.99
CA ALA A 21 -35.22 33.39 -48.21
C ALA A 21 -34.06 33.59 -47.21
N LEU A 22 -33.76 34.84 -46.84
CA LEU A 22 -32.72 35.16 -45.87
C LEU A 22 -33.11 34.73 -44.44
N ASP A 23 -34.39 34.88 -44.09
CA ASP A 23 -34.97 34.43 -42.82
C ASP A 23 -34.90 32.92 -42.69
N GLU A 24 -35.32 32.20 -43.74
CA GLU A 24 -35.24 30.74 -43.82
C GLU A 24 -33.79 30.26 -43.70
N GLU A 25 -32.83 30.90 -44.38
CA GLU A 25 -31.40 30.58 -44.27
C GLU A 25 -30.88 30.78 -42.85
N TYR A 26 -31.21 31.90 -42.21
CA TYR A 26 -30.73 32.23 -40.87
C TYR A 26 -31.30 31.29 -39.81
N VAL A 27 -32.61 31.03 -39.86
CA VAL A 27 -33.30 30.08 -38.98
C VAL A 27 -32.76 28.67 -39.18
N SER A 28 -32.55 28.25 -40.44
CA SER A 28 -31.97 26.95 -40.76
C SER A 28 -30.56 26.81 -40.18
N LYS A 29 -29.71 27.84 -40.34
CA LYS A 29 -28.34 27.85 -39.80
C LYS A 29 -28.32 27.84 -38.27
N ALA A 30 -29.18 28.62 -37.62
CA ALA A 30 -29.31 28.65 -36.17
C ALA A 30 -29.78 27.28 -35.64
N ARG A 31 -30.76 26.66 -36.31
CA ARG A 31 -31.25 25.32 -35.99
C ARG A 31 -30.15 24.26 -36.15
N MET A 32 -29.43 24.26 -37.27
CA MET A 32 -28.31 23.33 -37.48
C MET A 32 -27.22 23.46 -36.42
N ASN A 33 -26.87 24.69 -36.05
CA ASN A 33 -25.85 24.93 -35.03
C ASN A 33 -26.33 24.49 -33.65
N GLY A 34 -27.60 24.73 -33.32
CA GLY A 34 -28.23 24.24 -32.09
C GLY A 34 -28.37 22.72 -32.03
N GLU A 35 -28.73 22.08 -33.14
CA GLU A 35 -28.76 20.62 -33.25
C GLU A 35 -27.35 20.01 -33.09
N ALA A 36 -26.33 20.66 -33.65
CA ALA A 36 -24.93 20.25 -33.49
C ALA A 36 -24.45 20.37 -32.04
N THR A 37 -24.75 21.46 -31.33
CA THR A 37 -24.38 21.62 -29.91
C THR A 37 -25.16 20.67 -29.00
N VAL A 38 -26.44 20.42 -29.29
CA VAL A 38 -27.23 19.43 -28.55
C VAL A 38 -26.67 18.02 -28.78
N ALA A 39 -26.20 17.70 -29.99
CA ALA A 39 -25.56 16.42 -30.27
C ALA A 39 -24.24 16.24 -29.49
N THR A 40 -23.41 17.29 -29.37
CA THR A 40 -22.18 17.22 -28.57
C THR A 40 -22.48 17.08 -27.08
N ILE A 41 -23.47 17.81 -26.55
CA ILE A 41 -23.90 17.68 -25.15
C ILE A 41 -24.35 16.25 -24.85
N ARG A 42 -25.22 15.67 -25.69
CA ARG A 42 -25.66 14.27 -25.50
C ARG A 42 -24.52 13.26 -25.54
N SER A 43 -23.50 13.50 -26.37
CA SER A 43 -22.30 12.66 -26.40
C SER A 43 -21.53 12.74 -25.08
N LEU A 44 -21.34 13.95 -24.55
CA LEU A 44 -20.66 14.17 -23.27
C LEU A 44 -21.45 13.59 -22.09
N GLU A 45 -22.79 13.75 -22.08
CA GLU A 45 -23.66 13.14 -21.07
C GLU A 45 -23.51 11.61 -21.04
N LYS A 46 -23.43 10.98 -22.22
CA LYS A 46 -23.20 9.54 -22.31
C LYS A 46 -21.83 9.14 -21.76
N GLU A 47 -20.78 9.91 -22.05
CA GLU A 47 -19.43 9.67 -21.54
C GLU A 47 -19.37 9.81 -20.01
N VAL A 48 -20.05 10.81 -19.44
CA VAL A 48 -20.16 10.99 -17.99
C VAL A 48 -20.84 9.78 -17.34
N LEU A 49 -21.94 9.29 -17.92
CA LEU A 49 -22.64 8.10 -17.40
C LEU A 49 -21.78 6.83 -17.49
N GLU A 50 -21.02 6.66 -18.57
CA GLU A 50 -20.07 5.54 -18.70
C GLU A 50 -18.94 5.63 -17.65
N LEU A 51 -18.39 6.81 -17.42
CA LEU A 51 -17.37 7.05 -16.39
C LEU A 51 -17.92 6.84 -14.96
N GLU A 52 -19.14 7.31 -14.67
CA GLU A 52 -19.80 7.05 -13.38
C GLU A 52 -20.05 5.56 -13.16
N ALA A 53 -20.48 4.83 -14.20
CA ALA A 53 -20.65 3.38 -14.12
C ALA A 53 -19.32 2.67 -13.86
N GLU A 54 -18.22 3.14 -14.47
CA GLU A 54 -16.89 2.59 -14.24
C GLU A 54 -16.36 2.90 -12.82
N VAL A 55 -16.57 4.11 -12.32
CA VAL A 55 -16.26 4.48 -10.92
C VAL A 55 -17.05 3.61 -9.94
N ASN A 56 -18.34 3.42 -10.18
CA ASN A 56 -19.19 2.58 -9.34
C ASN A 56 -18.74 1.11 -9.38
N LYS A 57 -18.35 0.60 -10.55
CA LYS A 57 -17.80 -0.75 -10.69
C LYS A 57 -16.49 -0.91 -9.91
N LEU A 58 -15.59 0.07 -9.98
CA LEU A 58 -14.31 0.08 -9.25
C LEU A 58 -14.49 0.22 -7.74
N THR A 59 -15.55 0.90 -7.28
CA THR A 59 -15.84 1.09 -5.84
C THR A 59 -16.75 0.01 -5.24
N SER A 60 -17.48 -0.76 -6.06
CA SER A 60 -18.40 -1.82 -5.58
C SER A 60 -17.72 -3.10 -5.10
N GLY A 61 -16.44 -3.31 -5.41
CA GLY A 61 -15.65 -4.45 -4.94
C GLY A 61 -14.81 -4.09 -3.70
N PRO A 62 -14.40 -5.08 -2.88
CA PRO A 62 -13.37 -4.87 -1.87
C PRO A 62 -12.16 -4.24 -2.54
N SER A 63 -11.72 -3.08 -2.05
CA SER A 63 -10.60 -2.42 -2.68
C SER A 63 -9.37 -3.32 -2.58
N ARG A 64 -8.46 -3.25 -3.55
CA ARG A 64 -7.18 -3.97 -3.46
C ARG A 64 -6.46 -3.69 -2.13
N GLN A 65 -6.66 -2.49 -1.58
CA GLN A 65 -6.15 -2.11 -0.26
C GLN A 65 -6.81 -2.93 0.87
N GLU A 66 -8.13 -3.10 0.86
CA GLU A 66 -8.85 -3.89 1.87
C GLU A 66 -8.42 -5.36 1.85
N THR A 67 -8.21 -5.94 0.66
CA THR A 67 -7.67 -7.31 0.55
C THR A 67 -6.24 -7.41 1.09
N LEU A 68 -5.40 -6.42 0.82
CA LEU A 68 -4.01 -6.41 1.30
C LEU A 68 -3.93 -6.15 2.81
N GLU A 69 -4.84 -5.34 3.36
CA GLU A 69 -4.94 -5.12 4.80
C GLU A 69 -5.38 -6.40 5.54
N ALA A 70 -6.35 -7.14 5.00
CA ALA A 70 -6.74 -8.44 5.55
C ALA A 70 -5.60 -9.46 5.50
N GLU A 71 -4.85 -9.52 4.40
CA GLU A 71 -3.66 -10.38 4.29
C GLU A 71 -2.58 -9.98 5.29
N LYS A 72 -2.31 -8.68 5.46
CA LYS A 72 -1.37 -8.16 6.46
C LYS A 72 -1.77 -8.56 7.88
N GLU A 73 -3.05 -8.48 8.23
CA GLU A 73 -3.54 -8.92 9.55
C GLU A 73 -3.31 -10.42 9.77
N THR A 74 -3.60 -11.25 8.76
CA THR A 74 -3.34 -12.70 8.86
C THR A 74 -1.85 -13.02 9.02
N LEU A 75 -0.96 -12.38 8.23
CA LEU A 75 0.49 -12.58 8.39
C LEU A 75 0.99 -12.10 9.76
N THR A 76 0.47 -10.97 10.25
CA THR A 76 0.84 -10.44 11.57
C THR A 76 0.44 -11.43 12.68
N ALA A 77 -0.73 -12.04 12.57
CA ALA A 77 -1.17 -13.07 13.51
C ALA A 77 -0.24 -14.30 13.49
N ASP A 78 0.21 -14.72 12.32
CA ASP A 78 1.12 -15.86 12.20
C ASP A 78 2.54 -15.54 12.68
N VAL A 79 3.08 -14.34 12.42
CA VAL A 79 4.35 -13.87 12.99
C VAL A 79 4.31 -13.93 14.53
N ASN A 80 3.21 -13.46 15.13
CA ASN A 80 3.04 -13.51 16.58
C ASN A 80 2.99 -14.96 17.11
N LYS A 81 2.39 -15.91 16.38
CA LYS A 81 2.44 -17.34 16.74
C LYS A 81 3.86 -17.88 16.65
N PHE A 82 4.59 -17.58 15.59
CA PHE A 82 5.98 -18.02 15.44
C PHE A 82 6.86 -17.45 16.55
N GLU A 83 6.70 -16.18 16.91
CA GLU A 83 7.44 -15.58 18.00
C GLU A 83 7.15 -16.27 19.35
N ALA A 84 5.90 -16.64 19.61
CA ALA A 84 5.53 -17.41 20.80
C ALA A 84 6.18 -18.81 20.83
N VAL A 85 6.23 -19.49 19.69
CA VAL A 85 6.91 -20.78 19.54
C VAL A 85 8.42 -20.61 19.78
N VAL A 86 9.07 -19.63 19.16
CA VAL A 86 10.49 -19.32 19.35
C VAL A 86 10.81 -19.03 20.81
N LYS A 87 9.99 -18.24 21.51
CA LYS A 87 10.14 -17.99 22.96
C LYS A 87 10.07 -19.28 23.76
N THR A 88 9.10 -20.13 23.47
CA THR A 88 8.94 -21.43 24.14
C THR A 88 10.16 -22.33 23.96
N TRP A 89 10.71 -22.40 22.74
CA TRP A 89 11.90 -23.22 22.46
C TRP A 89 13.17 -22.63 23.07
N LYS A 90 13.33 -21.31 23.09
CA LYS A 90 14.44 -20.65 23.80
C LYS A 90 14.45 -21.04 25.28
N THR A 91 13.32 -20.93 25.97
CA THR A 91 13.22 -21.34 27.38
C THR A 91 13.58 -22.81 27.58
N LYS A 92 13.12 -23.71 26.70
CA LYS A 92 13.49 -25.13 26.78
C LYS A 92 14.99 -25.39 26.53
N ILE A 93 15.63 -24.61 25.67
CA ILE A 93 17.07 -24.70 25.44
C ILE A 93 17.80 -24.27 26.71
N ASP A 94 17.44 -23.11 27.28
CA ASP A 94 18.05 -22.60 28.51
C ASP A 94 17.92 -23.61 29.66
N GLU A 95 16.74 -24.20 29.87
CA GLU A 95 16.50 -25.25 30.87
C GLU A 95 17.38 -26.49 30.65
N ARG A 96 17.62 -26.87 29.39
CA ARG A 96 18.45 -28.04 29.04
C ARG A 96 19.93 -27.76 29.17
N GLU A 97 20.37 -26.54 28.85
CA GLU A 97 21.74 -26.09 29.04
C GLU A 97 22.08 -26.05 30.54
N GLU A 98 21.19 -25.54 31.40
CA GLU A 98 21.37 -25.56 32.85
C GLU A 98 21.48 -27.00 33.39
N ALA A 99 20.59 -27.90 32.95
CA ALA A 99 20.65 -29.31 33.35
C ALA A 99 21.93 -30.02 32.90
N LEU A 100 22.46 -29.68 31.71
CA LEU A 100 23.74 -30.22 31.24
C LEU A 100 24.91 -29.75 32.10
N VAL A 101 24.94 -28.46 32.48
CA VAL A 101 25.97 -27.91 33.37
C VAL A 101 25.97 -28.61 34.73
N ASP A 102 24.80 -28.91 35.28
CA ASP A 102 24.71 -29.61 36.57
C ASP A 102 25.15 -31.09 36.47
N LEU A 103 24.80 -31.78 35.38
CA LEU A 103 25.29 -33.14 35.11
C LEU A 103 26.82 -33.17 34.91
N GLU A 104 27.39 -32.16 34.26
CA GLU A 104 28.85 -32.05 34.07
C GLU A 104 29.57 -31.88 35.42
N LYS A 105 29.06 -31.02 36.32
CA LYS A 105 29.60 -30.89 37.69
C LYS A 105 29.49 -32.20 38.47
N GLU A 106 28.38 -32.92 38.37
CA GLU A 106 28.21 -34.21 39.03
C GLU A 106 29.21 -35.24 38.48
N LEU A 107 29.41 -35.27 37.17
CA LEU A 107 30.40 -36.15 36.52
C LEU A 107 31.82 -35.82 36.98
N GLU A 108 32.21 -34.53 37.01
CA GLU A 108 33.51 -34.10 37.51
C GLU A 108 33.73 -34.54 38.97
N ALA A 109 32.72 -34.38 39.83
CA ALA A 109 32.77 -34.82 41.22
C ALA A 109 33.00 -36.34 41.33
N LYS A 110 32.26 -37.15 40.53
CA LYS A 110 32.44 -38.61 40.50
C LYS A 110 33.81 -39.03 39.95
N VAL A 111 34.34 -38.33 38.95
CA VAL A 111 35.68 -38.59 38.40
C VAL A 111 36.76 -38.27 39.45
N LEU A 112 36.62 -37.19 40.21
CA LEU A 112 37.54 -36.85 41.29
C LEU A 112 37.53 -37.92 42.39
N ASP A 113 36.35 -38.41 42.78
CA ASP A 113 36.22 -39.47 43.77
C ASP A 113 36.79 -40.82 43.28
N ALA A 114 36.54 -41.18 42.02
CA ALA A 114 37.13 -42.35 41.37
C ALA A 114 38.67 -42.28 41.30
N ARG A 115 39.23 -41.09 41.04
CA ARG A 115 40.69 -40.88 41.06
C ARG A 115 41.26 -41.00 42.47
N ARG A 116 40.56 -40.47 43.47
CA ARG A 116 40.98 -40.57 44.87
C ARG A 116 41.00 -42.02 45.34
N THR A 117 39.93 -42.77 45.09
CA THR A 117 39.84 -44.19 45.42
C THR A 117 40.90 -45.02 44.67
N ALA A 118 41.19 -44.70 43.40
CA ALA A 118 42.29 -45.34 42.67
C ALA A 118 43.68 -45.04 43.27
N ALA A 119 43.93 -43.79 43.69
CA ALA A 119 45.17 -43.40 44.35
C ALA A 119 45.34 -44.09 45.71
N ASP A 120 44.27 -44.15 46.51
CA ASP A 120 44.25 -44.86 47.79
C ASP A 120 44.53 -46.36 47.58
N ASN A 121 43.92 -46.97 46.56
CA ASN A 121 44.17 -48.37 46.19
C ASN A 121 45.62 -48.61 45.73
N GLN A 122 46.23 -47.68 44.99
CA GLN A 122 47.62 -47.78 44.59
C GLN A 122 48.59 -47.64 45.78
N ASP A 123 48.29 -46.75 46.72
CA ASP A 123 49.06 -46.60 47.96
C ASP A 123 48.95 -47.85 48.84
N LEU A 124 47.75 -48.43 48.95
CA LEU A 124 47.53 -49.72 49.61
C LEU A 124 48.30 -50.85 48.92
N LEU A 125 48.32 -50.90 47.58
CA LEU A 125 49.09 -51.88 46.84
C LEU A 125 50.60 -51.73 47.11
N LYS A 126 51.14 -50.50 47.07
CA LYS A 126 52.55 -50.23 47.42
C LYS A 126 52.86 -50.64 48.86
N LYS A 127 51.95 -50.39 49.80
CA LYS A 127 52.09 -50.83 51.20
C LYS A 127 52.11 -52.35 51.33
N VAL A 128 51.25 -53.05 50.59
CA VAL A 128 51.20 -54.52 50.55
C VAL A 128 52.45 -55.09 49.88
N ASP A 129 52.91 -54.51 48.78
CA ASP A 129 54.13 -54.92 48.07
C ASP A 129 55.41 -54.59 48.86
N ALA A 130 55.44 -53.48 49.61
CA ALA A 130 56.53 -53.20 50.56
C ALA A 130 56.51 -54.18 51.75
N GLN A 131 55.34 -54.73 52.08
CA GLN A 131 55.17 -55.86 52.99
C GLN A 131 55.42 -57.20 52.30
N ALA A 132 55.89 -57.24 51.04
CA ALA A 132 56.36 -58.48 50.42
C ALA A 132 57.36 -59.13 51.36
N VAL A 133 56.88 -60.21 51.96
CA VAL A 133 57.63 -61.05 52.87
C VAL A 133 58.67 -61.76 52.02
N ASN A 134 59.76 -61.05 51.74
CA ASN A 134 60.95 -61.61 51.12
C ASN A 134 61.32 -62.82 51.99
N PHE A 135 61.46 -63.98 51.36
CA PHE A 135 61.91 -65.20 52.02
C PHE A 135 63.24 -64.98 52.79
N THR A 136 64.06 -64.05 52.31
CA THR A 136 65.26 -63.52 52.96
C THR A 136 64.99 -62.64 54.18
N LEU A 137 63.89 -61.89 54.21
CA LEU A 137 63.49 -61.05 55.34
C LEU A 137 62.91 -61.88 56.49
N VAL A 138 62.24 -63.01 56.20
CA VAL A 138 61.81 -63.96 57.25
C VAL A 138 63.02 -64.60 57.94
N LEU A 139 64.06 -64.95 57.17
CA LEU A 139 65.33 -65.45 57.70
C LEU A 139 66.10 -64.37 58.47
N PHE A 140 66.05 -63.11 58.02
CA PHE A 140 66.69 -61.97 58.69
C PHE A 140 65.96 -61.52 59.97
N CYS A 141 64.61 -61.51 59.96
CA CYS A 141 63.78 -61.16 61.11
C CYS A 141 63.83 -62.22 62.23
N CYS A 142 64.11 -63.48 61.90
CA CYS A 142 64.44 -64.49 62.92
C CYS A 142 65.74 -64.17 63.68
N TRP A 143 66.62 -63.31 63.16
CA TRP A 143 67.85 -62.86 63.82
C TRP A 143 67.69 -61.54 64.60
N HIS A 144 66.71 -60.69 64.25
CA HIS A 144 66.47 -59.40 64.92
C HIS A 144 64.99 -59.18 65.27
N ALA A 145 64.54 -59.92 66.27
CA ALA A 145 63.19 -59.88 66.82
C ALA A 145 62.70 -58.53 67.46
N PRO A 146 63.54 -57.59 67.94
CA PRO A 146 63.00 -56.42 68.64
C PRO A 146 62.40 -55.31 67.76
N LEU A 147 62.78 -55.21 66.47
CA LEU A 147 62.41 -54.03 65.64
C LEU A 147 61.02 -54.15 64.98
N PHE A 148 60.46 -55.35 64.89
CA PHE A 148 59.24 -55.61 64.12
C PHE A 148 57.94 -55.18 64.84
N VAL A 149 57.99 -55.01 66.16
CA VAL A 149 56.86 -54.56 66.99
C VAL A 149 56.44 -53.12 66.66
N LEU A 150 57.34 -52.30 66.10
CA LEU A 150 57.08 -50.89 65.83
C LEU A 150 56.36 -50.64 64.48
N ILE A 151 56.55 -51.50 63.48
CA ILE A 151 55.96 -51.34 62.14
C ILE A 151 54.49 -51.82 62.11
N ALA A 152 54.15 -52.82 62.93
CA ALA A 152 52.78 -53.35 63.04
C ALA A 152 51.77 -52.35 63.65
N VAL A 153 52.22 -51.24 64.24
CA VAL A 153 51.35 -50.21 64.82
C VAL A 153 50.90 -49.18 63.77
N LEU A 154 51.51 -49.13 62.58
CA LEU A 154 51.31 -48.05 61.59
C LEU A 154 50.43 -48.40 60.36
N LEU A 155 49.91 -49.62 60.24
CA LEU A 155 48.98 -49.98 59.18
C LEU A 155 47.68 -50.56 59.74
N LYS A 156 46.65 -49.72 59.75
CA LYS A 156 45.28 -50.14 60.03
C LYS A 156 44.32 -49.49 59.02
N PRO A 157 44.08 -50.10 57.85
CA PRO A 157 42.81 -49.93 57.14
C PRO A 157 41.86 -51.04 57.61
N GLY A 158 40.58 -50.69 57.77
CA GLY A 158 39.51 -51.50 58.37
C GLY A 158 39.17 -52.75 57.58
N ILE A 159 40.00 -53.78 57.69
CA ILE A 159 39.62 -55.16 57.40
C ILE A 159 39.40 -55.81 58.77
N ASP A 160 38.17 -56.24 59.06
CA ASP A 160 37.75 -56.91 60.32
C ASP A 160 38.30 -58.34 60.47
N PHE A 161 39.50 -58.59 59.96
CA PHE A 161 40.13 -59.90 59.97
C PHE A 161 41.49 -59.82 60.66
N GLN A 162 41.61 -60.46 61.83
CA GLN A 162 42.85 -60.56 62.60
C GLN A 162 43.40 -61.99 62.50
N TYR A 163 44.35 -62.24 61.59
CA TYR A 163 45.04 -63.54 61.50
C TYR A 163 46.14 -63.66 62.54
N LYS A 164 45.99 -64.56 63.51
CA LYS A 164 47.00 -64.77 64.57
C LYS A 164 47.96 -65.89 64.19
N ILE A 165 49.18 -65.52 63.82
CA ILE A 165 50.28 -66.44 63.47
C ILE A 165 50.90 -67.00 64.76
N ASN A 166 51.29 -68.28 64.78
CA ASN A 166 51.93 -68.92 65.92
C ASN A 166 53.45 -68.61 65.94
N SER A 167 53.87 -67.75 66.87
CA SER A 167 55.25 -67.25 66.97
C SER A 167 56.28 -68.26 67.50
N LYS A 168 55.86 -69.47 67.90
CA LYS A 168 56.74 -70.51 68.45
C LYS A 168 56.95 -71.71 67.51
N GLY A 169 56.34 -71.72 66.33
CA GLY A 169 56.49 -72.79 65.34
C GLY A 169 57.89 -72.78 64.71
N SER A 170 58.49 -73.96 64.48
CA SER A 170 59.82 -74.06 63.85
C SER A 170 59.73 -74.46 62.37
N SER A 171 58.54 -74.90 61.92
CA SER A 171 58.25 -75.14 60.50
C SER A 171 57.17 -74.19 59.96
N PRO A 172 57.18 -73.86 58.65
CA PRO A 172 56.17 -72.99 58.04
C PRO A 172 54.72 -73.45 58.26
N ALA A 173 54.49 -74.75 58.39
CA ALA A 173 53.16 -75.33 58.66
C ALA A 173 52.69 -75.09 60.11
N GLU A 174 53.61 -75.03 61.08
CA GLU A 174 53.32 -74.77 62.49
C GLU A 174 53.18 -73.29 62.81
N VAL A 175 53.92 -72.43 62.10
CA VAL A 175 53.90 -70.98 62.26
C VAL A 175 52.61 -70.40 61.69
N VAL A 176 52.31 -70.74 60.44
CA VAL A 176 51.15 -70.19 59.74
C VAL A 176 49.88 -70.98 60.08
N GLY A 177 49.98 -72.27 60.40
CA GLY A 177 48.86 -73.13 60.75
C GLY A 177 47.96 -73.49 59.55
N PRO A 178 47.09 -74.52 59.69
CA PRO A 178 46.16 -74.94 58.63
C PRO A 178 45.14 -73.85 58.25
N GLY A 179 44.88 -72.90 59.15
CA GLY A 179 43.95 -71.77 58.96
C GLY A 179 44.26 -70.88 57.75
N TYR A 180 45.51 -70.85 57.27
CA TYR A 180 45.87 -70.06 56.09
C TYR A 180 45.26 -70.64 54.83
N LYS A 181 45.29 -71.98 54.69
CA LYS A 181 44.71 -72.67 53.53
C LYS A 181 43.19 -72.76 53.64
N THR A 182 42.63 -72.87 54.84
CA THR A 182 41.19 -73.12 55.04
C THR A 182 40.36 -71.87 55.29
N VAL A 183 40.94 -70.76 55.76
CA VAL A 183 40.21 -69.53 56.13
C VAL A 183 40.74 -68.31 55.38
N LEU A 184 42.03 -67.98 55.51
CA LEU A 184 42.58 -66.74 54.95
C LEU A 184 42.60 -66.75 53.41
N LYS A 185 43.12 -67.81 52.79
CA LYS A 185 43.18 -67.91 51.33
C LYS A 185 41.78 -67.92 50.68
N PRO A 186 40.79 -68.68 51.19
CA PRO A 186 39.41 -68.59 50.69
C PRO A 186 38.77 -67.21 50.89
N ALA A 187 38.99 -66.53 52.03
CA ALA A 187 38.45 -65.19 52.27
C ALA A 187 39.05 -64.14 51.34
N LEU A 188 40.37 -64.20 51.10
CA LEU A 188 41.03 -63.29 50.15
C LEU A 188 40.57 -63.54 48.71
N MET A 189 40.38 -64.80 48.33
CA MET A 189 39.81 -65.19 47.03
C MET A 189 38.37 -64.66 46.87
N ALA A 190 37.53 -64.79 47.91
CA ALA A 190 36.16 -64.28 47.89
C ALA A 190 36.10 -62.75 47.75
N HIS A 191 36.95 -62.03 48.48
CA HIS A 191 37.04 -60.57 48.39
C HIS A 191 37.57 -60.11 47.02
N ALA A 192 38.57 -60.81 46.47
CA ALA A 192 39.08 -60.52 45.13
C ALA A 192 38.00 -60.72 44.06
N GLU A 193 37.19 -61.78 44.18
CA GLU A 193 36.11 -62.05 43.24
C GLU A 193 34.96 -61.05 43.39
N GLU A 194 34.63 -60.61 44.60
CA GLU A 194 33.63 -59.55 44.82
C GLU A 194 34.09 -58.20 44.24
N ASN A 195 35.35 -57.82 44.46
CA ASN A 195 35.92 -56.62 43.84
C ASN A 195 35.88 -56.71 42.30
N LYS A 196 36.13 -57.89 41.73
CA LYS A 196 36.04 -58.12 40.29
C LYS A 196 34.60 -57.96 39.79
N ARG A 197 33.61 -58.48 40.54
CA ARG A 197 32.18 -58.29 40.19
C ARG A 197 31.81 -56.81 40.20
N ILE A 198 32.20 -56.07 41.23
CA ILE A 198 31.95 -54.62 41.34
C ILE A 198 32.61 -53.88 40.17
N ALA A 199 33.88 -54.20 39.86
CA ALA A 199 34.58 -53.58 38.73
C ALA A 199 33.90 -53.87 37.38
N VAL A 200 33.42 -55.10 37.17
CA VAL A 200 32.67 -55.48 35.95
C VAL A 200 31.31 -54.76 35.89
N ALA A 201 30.61 -54.65 37.02
CA ALA A 201 29.33 -53.93 37.10
C ALA A 201 29.52 -52.44 36.77
N ASN A 202 30.50 -51.76 37.40
CA ASN A 202 30.81 -50.36 37.14
C ASN A 202 31.25 -50.12 35.69
N LEU A 203 32.00 -51.06 35.09
CA LEU A 203 32.37 -50.97 33.67
C LEU A 203 31.13 -51.08 32.76
N GLY A 204 30.20 -51.98 33.09
CA GLY A 204 28.92 -52.12 32.38
C GLY A 204 28.11 -50.82 32.42
N GLU A 205 27.94 -50.23 33.59
CA GLU A 205 27.25 -48.94 33.77
C GLU A 205 27.95 -47.81 32.98
N SER A 206 29.29 -47.75 33.01
CA SER A 206 30.04 -46.76 32.23
C SER A 206 29.84 -46.91 30.72
N VAL A 207 29.73 -48.14 30.21
CA VAL A 207 29.48 -48.41 28.78
C VAL A 207 28.06 -47.99 28.40
N ASP A 208 27.07 -48.26 29.24
CA ASP A 208 25.69 -47.85 29.01
C ASP A 208 25.55 -46.33 29.00
N LEU A 209 26.19 -45.64 29.94
CA LEU A 209 26.24 -44.17 29.97
C LEU A 209 26.93 -43.60 28.73
N GLN A 210 28.05 -44.20 28.29
CA GLN A 210 28.73 -43.78 27.07
C GLN A 210 27.84 -43.92 25.84
N LYS A 211 27.06 -45.01 25.76
CA LYS A 211 26.11 -45.23 24.67
C LYS A 211 24.97 -44.21 24.69
N GLN A 212 24.44 -43.87 25.87
CA GLN A 212 23.45 -42.81 26.03
C GLN A 212 24.00 -41.45 25.61
N LEU A 213 25.23 -41.10 26.04
CA LEU A 213 25.90 -39.86 25.65
C LEU A 213 26.04 -39.75 24.12
N GLN A 214 26.45 -40.83 23.46
CA GLN A 214 26.57 -40.85 22.01
C GLN A 214 25.22 -40.70 21.30
N GLY A 215 24.14 -41.27 21.84
CA GLY A 215 22.78 -41.09 21.33
C GLY A 215 22.32 -39.63 21.44
N ASN A 216 22.51 -39.03 22.61
CA ASN A 216 22.15 -37.63 22.86
C ASN A 216 22.94 -36.67 21.98
N ALA A 217 24.24 -36.93 21.76
CA ALA A 217 25.08 -36.11 20.88
C ALA A 217 24.57 -36.10 19.43
N LYS A 218 24.11 -37.25 18.90
CA LYS A 218 23.52 -37.32 17.56
C LYS A 218 22.20 -36.55 17.48
N SER A 219 21.34 -36.70 18.49
CA SER A 219 20.07 -35.97 18.55
C SER A 219 20.29 -34.45 18.63
N LEU A 220 21.28 -33.98 19.38
CA LEU A 220 21.64 -32.56 19.43
C LEU A 220 22.12 -32.02 18.07
N ASP A 221 22.89 -32.81 17.32
CA ASP A 221 23.37 -32.42 15.99
C ASP A 221 22.21 -32.33 14.98
N GLU A 222 21.26 -33.27 15.03
CA GLU A 222 20.03 -33.23 14.22
C GLU A 222 19.19 -31.97 14.53
N GLU A 223 18.96 -31.65 15.81
CA GLU A 223 18.23 -30.44 16.20
C GLU A 223 18.95 -29.16 15.77
N ARG A 224 20.28 -29.12 15.86
CA ARG A 224 21.08 -27.98 15.39
C ARG A 224 20.92 -27.76 13.88
N ASN A 225 20.86 -28.83 13.09
CA ASN A 225 20.62 -28.76 11.65
C ASN A 225 19.20 -28.25 11.35
N ASN A 226 18.19 -28.70 12.11
CA ASN A 226 16.81 -28.22 11.98
C ASN A 226 16.70 -26.72 12.29
N ILE A 227 17.32 -26.25 13.38
CA ILE A 227 17.37 -24.82 13.73
C ILE A 227 18.04 -24.02 12.61
N SER A 228 19.15 -24.51 12.07
CA SER A 228 19.85 -23.85 10.97
C SER A 228 18.97 -23.73 9.72
N SER A 229 18.19 -24.77 9.41
CA SER A 229 17.22 -24.75 8.31
C SER A 229 16.08 -23.75 8.55
N LEU A 230 15.51 -23.71 9.76
CA LEU A 230 14.44 -22.78 10.11
C LEU A 230 14.94 -21.33 10.08
N GLN A 231 16.16 -21.09 10.54
CA GLN A 231 16.75 -19.76 10.53
C GLN A 231 16.99 -19.26 9.11
N ALA A 232 17.44 -20.13 8.19
CA ALA A 232 17.55 -19.77 6.77
C ALA A 232 16.19 -19.39 6.15
N GLN A 233 15.11 -20.12 6.48
CA GLN A 233 13.76 -19.78 6.02
C GLN A 233 13.28 -18.45 6.61
N TYR A 234 13.56 -18.19 7.89
CA TYR A 234 13.24 -16.91 8.53
C TYR A 234 13.96 -15.75 7.82
N ASP A 235 15.25 -15.88 7.56
CA ASP A 235 16.04 -14.86 6.86
C ASP A 235 15.52 -14.60 5.44
N GLU A 236 15.11 -15.66 4.73
CA GLU A 236 14.46 -15.54 3.42
C GLU A 236 13.13 -14.76 3.52
N MET A 237 12.25 -15.13 4.45
CA MET A 237 10.97 -14.41 4.65
C MET A 237 11.20 -12.94 5.03
N VAL A 238 12.20 -12.63 5.86
CA VAL A 238 12.57 -11.26 6.20
C VAL A 238 13.08 -10.50 4.98
N ALA A 239 13.87 -11.13 4.10
CA ALA A 239 14.32 -10.50 2.86
C ALA A 239 13.14 -10.19 1.92
N TRP A 240 12.18 -11.12 1.79
CA TRP A 240 10.95 -10.91 1.03
C TRP A 240 10.10 -9.75 1.58
N LEU A 241 9.89 -9.70 2.90
CA LEU A 241 9.17 -8.60 3.54
C LEU A 241 9.82 -7.24 3.29
N ASN A 242 11.14 -7.17 3.43
CA ASN A 242 11.90 -5.94 3.15
C ASN A 242 11.83 -5.52 1.67
N ALA A 243 11.72 -6.48 0.74
CA ALA A 243 11.55 -6.17 -0.68
C ALA A 243 10.16 -5.60 -0.96
N LEU A 244 9.12 -6.21 -0.38
CA LEU A 244 7.73 -5.76 -0.54
C LEU A 244 7.52 -4.37 0.06
N ASP A 245 8.09 -4.09 1.23
CA ASP A 245 8.01 -2.78 1.89
C ASP A 245 8.63 -1.65 1.03
N ARG A 246 9.74 -1.95 0.34
CA ARG A 246 10.36 -1.01 -0.61
C ARG A 246 9.48 -0.79 -1.84
N GLU A 247 8.86 -1.84 -2.37
CA GLU A 247 7.94 -1.75 -3.51
C GLU A 247 6.72 -0.89 -3.15
N ILE A 248 6.10 -1.13 -1.99
CA ILE A 248 4.97 -0.33 -1.48
C ILE A 248 5.37 1.14 -1.34
N THR A 249 6.53 1.41 -0.71
CA THR A 249 7.02 2.78 -0.53
C THR A 249 7.27 3.49 -1.86
N SER A 250 7.82 2.77 -2.84
CA SER A 250 8.03 3.28 -4.19
C SER A 250 6.71 3.58 -4.90
N ASP A 251 5.74 2.69 -4.79
CA ASP A 251 4.41 2.85 -5.39
C ASP A 251 3.64 4.02 -4.77
N ASP A 252 3.70 4.18 -3.44
CA ASP A 252 3.09 5.30 -2.74
C ASP A 252 3.71 6.64 -3.17
N SER A 253 5.04 6.68 -3.28
CA SER A 253 5.78 7.85 -3.78
C SER A 253 5.38 8.19 -5.22
N ARG A 254 5.25 7.18 -6.09
CA ARG A 254 4.81 7.35 -7.48
C ARG A 254 3.37 7.84 -7.56
N CYS A 255 2.46 7.24 -6.80
CA CYS A 255 1.05 7.62 -6.75
C CYS A 255 0.86 9.07 -6.28
N THR A 256 1.61 9.46 -5.25
CA THR A 256 1.62 10.84 -4.73
C THR A 256 2.11 11.82 -5.79
N ALA A 257 3.20 11.50 -6.51
CA ALA A 257 3.72 12.33 -7.59
C ALA A 257 2.73 12.45 -8.76
N ASP A 258 2.09 11.35 -9.16
CA ASP A 258 1.09 11.34 -10.24
C ASP A 258 -0.15 12.15 -9.88
N THR A 259 -0.61 12.04 -8.63
CA THR A 259 -1.73 12.81 -8.10
C THR A 259 -1.41 14.31 -8.11
N GLY A 260 -0.20 14.68 -7.68
CA GLY A 260 0.29 16.06 -7.76
C GLY A 260 0.29 16.59 -9.20
N ARG A 261 0.88 15.85 -10.14
CA ARG A 261 0.91 16.25 -11.57
C ARG A 261 -0.47 16.47 -12.16
N LYS A 262 -1.40 15.53 -11.92
CA LYS A 262 -2.78 15.65 -12.41
C LYS A 262 -3.50 16.85 -11.80
N LYS A 263 -3.29 17.14 -10.52
CA LYS A 263 -3.83 18.33 -9.86
C LYS A 263 -3.31 19.62 -10.50
N ASP A 264 -2.01 19.71 -10.73
CA ASP A 264 -1.40 20.88 -11.38
C ASP A 264 -1.91 21.08 -12.81
N GLU A 265 -2.11 20.00 -13.57
CA GLU A 265 -2.71 20.05 -14.90
C GLU A 265 -4.17 20.50 -14.87
N LEU A 266 -4.95 20.00 -13.91
CA LEU A 266 -6.35 20.41 -13.72
C LEU A 266 -6.43 21.89 -13.35
N GLU A 267 -5.57 22.38 -12.46
CA GLU A 267 -5.52 23.78 -12.06
C GLU A 267 -5.17 24.69 -13.25
N LYS A 268 -4.17 24.31 -14.07
CA LYS A 268 -3.86 25.01 -15.32
C LYS A 268 -5.05 25.07 -16.27
N LYS A 269 -5.76 23.94 -16.47
CA LYS A 269 -6.96 23.89 -17.33
C LYS A 269 -8.10 24.74 -16.77
N SER A 270 -8.30 24.73 -15.45
CA SER A 270 -9.30 25.57 -14.78
C SER A 270 -9.02 27.06 -14.98
N ASN A 271 -7.76 27.48 -14.83
CA ASN A 271 -7.35 28.86 -15.04
C ASN A 271 -7.53 29.28 -16.51
N MET A 272 -7.22 28.39 -17.46
CA MET A 272 -7.46 28.63 -18.88
C MET A 272 -8.95 28.78 -19.17
N LEU A 273 -9.79 27.90 -18.63
CA LEU A 273 -11.24 27.94 -18.79
C LEU A 273 -11.82 29.25 -18.26
N SER A 274 -11.40 29.69 -17.06
CA SER A 274 -11.83 30.97 -16.49
C SER A 274 -11.42 32.18 -17.35
N SER A 275 -10.25 32.10 -18.01
CA SER A 275 -9.82 33.14 -18.95
C SER A 275 -10.72 33.18 -20.19
N VAL A 276 -11.04 32.02 -20.77
CA VAL A 276 -11.91 31.91 -21.95
C VAL A 276 -13.33 32.36 -21.62
N GLU A 277 -13.85 32.04 -20.44
CA GLU A 277 -15.16 32.49 -19.96
C GLU A 277 -15.23 34.02 -19.89
N LYS A 278 -14.20 34.68 -19.34
CA LYS A 278 -14.13 36.14 -19.30
C LYS A 278 -14.07 36.78 -20.70
N GLU A 279 -13.32 36.17 -21.61
CA GLU A 279 -13.25 36.64 -23.01
C GLU A 279 -14.61 36.50 -23.71
N ALA A 280 -15.31 35.39 -23.50
CA ALA A 280 -16.65 35.15 -24.03
C ALA A 280 -17.67 36.17 -23.49
N ASP A 281 -17.63 36.45 -22.18
CA ASP A 281 -18.50 37.47 -21.54
C ASP A 281 -18.23 38.87 -22.10
N GLU A 282 -16.96 39.24 -22.26
CA GLU A 282 -16.59 40.53 -22.85
C GLU A 282 -17.01 40.63 -24.32
N PHE A 283 -16.84 39.56 -25.09
CA PHE A 283 -17.32 39.49 -26.46
C PHE A 283 -18.84 39.64 -26.55
N LEU A 284 -19.58 38.94 -25.70
CA LEU A 284 -21.04 39.01 -25.64
C LEU A 284 -21.49 40.42 -25.32
N LYS A 285 -20.94 41.04 -24.27
CA LYS A 285 -21.25 42.43 -23.88
C LYS A 285 -20.96 43.43 -25.00
N ASN A 286 -19.82 43.29 -25.68
CA ASN A 286 -19.48 44.15 -26.82
C ASN A 286 -20.42 43.94 -28.00
N SER A 287 -20.82 42.70 -28.28
CA SER A 287 -21.76 42.38 -29.36
C SER A 287 -23.17 42.91 -29.08
N GLU A 288 -23.64 42.80 -27.84
CA GLU A 288 -24.93 43.33 -27.39
C GLU A 288 -24.98 44.85 -27.51
N LYS A 289 -23.93 45.54 -27.05
CA LYS A 289 -23.83 47.01 -27.20
C LYS A 289 -23.89 47.42 -28.67
N ARG A 290 -23.14 46.76 -29.56
CA ARG A 290 -23.17 47.05 -31.01
C ARG A 290 -24.55 46.83 -31.62
N LEU A 291 -25.29 45.84 -31.13
CA LEU A 291 -26.66 45.59 -31.56
C LEU A 291 -27.59 46.71 -31.10
N GLN A 292 -27.49 47.15 -29.83
CA GLN A 292 -28.26 48.28 -29.31
C GLN A 292 -27.96 49.58 -30.08
N ASP A 293 -26.69 49.88 -30.34
CA ASP A 293 -26.28 51.06 -31.12
C ASP A 293 -26.85 50.99 -32.56
N ALA A 294 -26.87 49.81 -33.17
CA ALA A 294 -27.44 49.62 -34.51
C ALA A 294 -28.96 49.78 -34.54
N ILE A 295 -29.68 49.28 -33.53
CA ILE A 295 -31.14 49.46 -33.39
C ILE A 295 -31.48 50.94 -33.24
N LEU A 296 -30.78 51.66 -32.35
CA LEU A 296 -31.01 53.10 -32.16
C LEU A 296 -30.81 53.90 -33.45
N LYS A 297 -29.74 53.58 -34.18
CA LYS A 297 -29.45 54.24 -35.45
C LYS A 297 -30.52 53.94 -36.51
N ASP A 298 -31.00 52.70 -36.58
CA ASP A 298 -32.05 52.31 -37.50
C ASP A 298 -33.39 53.02 -37.20
N ASP A 299 -33.73 53.15 -35.91
CA ASP A 299 -34.89 53.92 -35.46
C ASP A 299 -34.78 55.40 -35.86
N GLU A 300 -33.59 56.01 -35.70
CA GLU A 300 -33.32 57.39 -36.13
C GLU A 300 -33.49 57.57 -37.65
N GLU A 301 -32.93 56.66 -38.46
CA GLU A 301 -33.05 56.68 -39.92
C GLU A 301 -34.50 56.47 -40.37
N THR A 302 -35.22 55.55 -39.74
CA THR A 302 -36.65 55.28 -40.01
C THR A 302 -37.51 56.51 -39.68
N GLN A 303 -37.27 57.15 -38.54
CA GLN A 303 -37.99 58.35 -38.13
C GLN A 303 -37.71 59.54 -39.08
N ALA A 304 -36.46 59.68 -39.53
CA ALA A 304 -36.10 60.71 -40.52
C ALA A 304 -36.83 60.50 -41.84
N ALA A 305 -36.85 59.27 -42.37
CA ALA A 305 -37.57 58.93 -43.59
C ALA A 305 -39.09 59.16 -43.47
N ALA A 306 -39.69 58.80 -42.32
CA ALA A 306 -41.09 59.08 -42.05
C ALA A 306 -41.41 60.59 -42.04
N ASN A 307 -40.53 61.40 -41.45
CA ASN A 307 -40.68 62.86 -41.43
C ASN A 307 -40.55 63.47 -42.84
N GLU A 308 -39.61 63.00 -43.66
CA GLU A 308 -39.48 63.43 -45.06
C GLU A 308 -40.73 63.10 -45.88
N LEU A 309 -41.30 61.91 -45.70
CA LEU A 309 -42.56 61.52 -46.34
C LEU A 309 -43.72 62.42 -45.90
N LEU A 310 -43.80 62.74 -44.60
CA LEU A 310 -44.84 63.63 -44.09
C LEU A 310 -44.74 65.02 -44.74
N GLN A 311 -43.52 65.56 -44.82
CA GLN A 311 -43.26 66.85 -45.46
C GLN A 311 -43.63 66.86 -46.95
N LEU A 312 -43.36 65.75 -47.66
CA LEU A 312 -43.78 65.59 -49.06
C LEU A 312 -45.31 65.55 -49.19
N VAL A 313 -46.00 64.85 -48.29
CA VAL A 313 -47.48 64.80 -48.27
C VAL A 313 -48.06 66.19 -48.04
N ASP A 314 -47.51 66.96 -47.10
CA ASP A 314 -47.93 68.34 -46.84
C ASP A 314 -47.74 69.23 -48.10
N SER A 315 -46.58 69.13 -48.76
CA SER A 315 -46.31 69.88 -50.00
C SER A 315 -47.25 69.50 -51.15
N ILE A 316 -47.58 68.20 -51.29
CA ILE A 316 -48.55 67.73 -52.30
C ILE A 316 -49.95 68.27 -51.98
N ALA A 317 -50.34 68.30 -50.70
CA ALA A 317 -51.62 68.84 -50.26
C ALA A 317 -51.72 70.35 -50.57
N GLU A 318 -50.67 71.13 -50.27
CA GLU A 318 -50.59 72.56 -50.61
C GLU A 318 -50.70 72.80 -52.13
N HIS A 319 -49.97 72.03 -52.94
CA HIS A 319 -50.04 72.13 -54.39
C HIS A 319 -51.43 71.77 -54.91
N LYS A 320 -52.07 70.73 -54.35
CA LYS A 320 -53.44 70.35 -54.68
C LYS A 320 -54.41 71.50 -54.39
N GLU A 321 -54.33 72.12 -53.22
CA GLU A 321 -55.19 73.26 -52.84
C GLU A 321 -54.97 74.46 -53.77
N PHE A 322 -53.72 74.78 -54.11
CA PHE A 322 -53.39 75.82 -55.08
C PHE A 322 -54.00 75.55 -56.47
N MET A 323 -53.91 74.31 -56.95
CA MET A 323 -54.46 73.90 -58.23
C MET A 323 -55.99 73.94 -58.22
N GLU A 324 -56.64 73.47 -57.15
CA GLU A 324 -58.10 73.54 -56.99
C GLU A 324 -58.60 74.99 -56.99
N ALA A 325 -57.92 75.90 -56.27
CA ALA A 325 -58.21 77.32 -56.27
C ALA A 325 -58.03 77.95 -57.67
N THR A 326 -56.95 77.61 -58.37
CA THR A 326 -56.69 78.08 -59.74
C THR A 326 -57.77 77.61 -60.72
N ILE A 327 -58.18 76.34 -60.64
CA ILE A 327 -59.28 75.80 -61.45
C ILE A 327 -60.58 76.51 -61.13
N ALA A 328 -60.91 76.72 -59.85
CA ALA A 328 -62.10 77.44 -59.43
C ALA A 328 -62.14 78.88 -59.97
N GLN A 329 -61.01 79.59 -59.90
CA GLN A 329 -60.87 80.93 -60.46
C GLN A 329 -61.06 80.93 -61.98
N ARG A 330 -60.41 80.02 -62.71
CA ARG A 330 -60.58 79.91 -64.18
C ARG A 330 -62.01 79.57 -64.57
N ARG A 331 -62.70 78.71 -63.81
CA ARG A 331 -64.14 78.41 -64.01
C ARG A 331 -64.99 79.67 -63.83
N LYS A 332 -64.72 80.46 -62.78
CA LYS A 332 -65.40 81.74 -62.55
C LYS A 332 -65.18 82.70 -63.72
N ASP A 333 -63.94 82.91 -64.15
CA ASP A 333 -63.61 83.77 -65.30
C ASP A 333 -64.34 83.32 -66.58
N LEU A 334 -64.42 82.00 -66.80
CA LEU A 334 -65.14 81.39 -67.94
C LEU A 334 -66.65 81.67 -67.87
N TYR A 335 -67.28 81.50 -66.71
CA TYR A 335 -68.70 81.80 -66.53
C TYR A 335 -68.98 83.30 -66.72
N GLU A 336 -68.15 84.18 -66.15
CA GLU A 336 -68.26 85.63 -66.34
C GLU A 336 -68.10 86.04 -67.82
N ALA A 337 -67.14 85.45 -68.54
CA ALA A 337 -66.97 85.66 -69.97
C ALA A 337 -68.16 85.14 -70.80
N ALA A 338 -68.70 83.97 -70.44
CA ALA A 338 -69.89 83.42 -71.08
C ALA A 338 -71.12 84.31 -70.86
N ASP A 339 -71.32 84.83 -69.65
CA ASP A 339 -72.39 85.79 -69.33
C ASP A 339 -72.21 87.12 -70.08
N TYR A 340 -70.97 87.60 -70.22
CA TYR A 340 -70.65 88.78 -71.04
C TYR A 340 -70.98 88.55 -72.52
N ILE A 341 -70.63 87.38 -73.07
CA ILE A 341 -70.98 87.03 -74.46
C ILE A 341 -72.49 86.88 -74.62
N ALA A 342 -73.20 86.25 -73.68
CA ALA A 342 -74.65 86.09 -73.72
C ALA A 342 -75.38 87.44 -73.67
N SER A 343 -74.90 88.39 -72.85
CA SER A 343 -75.44 89.75 -72.80
C SER A 343 -75.16 90.54 -74.09
N LEU A 344 -73.98 90.39 -74.71
CA LEU A 344 -73.70 90.93 -76.06
C LEU A 344 -74.60 90.32 -77.15
N ALA A 345 -74.84 89.01 -77.11
CA ALA A 345 -75.75 88.33 -78.03
C ALA A 345 -77.20 88.81 -77.86
N SER A 346 -77.62 89.11 -76.64
CA SER A 346 -78.93 89.72 -76.36
C SER A 346 -79.04 91.13 -76.99
N ILE A 347 -77.95 91.91 -76.98
CA ILE A 347 -77.86 93.22 -77.66
C ILE A 347 -77.88 93.06 -79.20
N MET A 348 -77.27 92.01 -79.75
CA MET A 348 -77.25 91.73 -81.20
C MET A 348 -78.53 91.04 -81.72
N SER A 349 -79.36 90.45 -80.85
CA SER A 349 -80.66 89.86 -81.20
C SER A 349 -81.81 90.87 -81.22
N SER A 350 -81.54 92.14 -80.92
CA SER A 350 -82.48 93.24 -81.18
C SER A 350 -82.44 93.60 -82.67
N PRO A 351 -83.55 93.48 -83.41
CA PRO A 351 -83.58 93.80 -84.84
C PRO A 351 -83.53 95.33 -85.02
N SER A 352 -82.63 95.80 -85.87
CA SER A 352 -82.70 97.16 -86.43
C SER A 352 -83.18 97.09 -87.88
N PRO A 353 -83.81 98.14 -88.42
CA PRO A 353 -84.86 99.02 -87.88
C PRO A 353 -86.05 99.06 -88.89
N PRO A 354 -86.97 100.04 -88.82
CA PRO A 354 -87.11 100.83 -90.05
C PRO A 354 -87.30 102.33 -89.83
N ASN A 355 -86.54 103.09 -90.61
CA ASN A 355 -87.01 104.08 -91.57
C ASN A 355 -88.20 105.00 -91.19
N ASN A 356 -87.82 106.27 -90.95
CA ASN A 356 -88.44 107.55 -91.32
C ASN A 356 -89.97 107.77 -91.19
N ASN A 357 -90.35 108.63 -90.24
CA ASN A 357 -90.83 110.00 -90.48
C ASN A 357 -91.11 110.72 -89.16
#